data_AF-A0A699UYI1-F1
#
_entry.id   AF-A0A699UYI1-F1
#
_cell.length_a   1.000
_cell.length_b   1.000
_cell.length_c   1.000
_cell.angle_alpha   90.00
_cell.angle_beta   90.00
_cell.angle_gamma   90.00
#
_symmetry.space_group_name_H-M   'P 1'
#
loop_
_entity.id
_entity.type
_entity.pdbx_description
1 polymer ?
#
loop_
_entity_poly.entity_id
_entity_poly.type
_entity_poly.pdbx_seq_one_letter_code
_entity_poly.pdbx_strand_id
1 'polypeptide(L)'
;CVMKSDGFLFAASEFGNHAVYQFQAIGTDPDVESSTTSMETDEGFQPVLFKPRGLKNLVRIDQMESLMPIMGMKVVNLFEEETPQIFTLCGRGPRSSLRILRPGFAISELAVSQLPGVPSAVWTVKKNINNEFDSYIVVSFANATLVLSIGGETVEEATGGGLFLGATPSLAVSLIGDDSLMQ
;
A
#
# COMPACT_ATOMS: atom_id res chain seq x y z
N CYS A 1 -23.99 4.78 -4.29
CA CYS A 1 -24.89 3.79 -3.66
C CYS A 1 -24.67 3.83 -2.16
N VAL A 2 -25.73 3.94 -1.35
CA VAL A 2 -25.64 3.93 0.12
C VAL A 2 -26.10 2.56 0.62
N MET A 3 -25.23 1.88 1.37
CA MET A 3 -25.48 0.54 1.90
C MET A 3 -26.04 0.65 3.32
N LYS A 4 -27.16 -0.04 3.58
CA LYS A 4 -27.93 0.09 4.83
C LYS A 4 -27.31 -0.64 6.03
N SER A 5 -26.62 -1.76 5.82
CA SER A 5 -26.22 -2.65 6.91
C SER A 5 -25.08 -2.09 7.75
N ASP A 6 -24.18 -1.30 7.15
CA ASP A 6 -22.89 -0.97 7.79
C ASP A 6 -22.42 0.47 7.57
N GLY A 7 -23.28 1.36 7.03
CA GLY A 7 -22.94 2.77 6.85
C GLY A 7 -21.82 2.99 5.82
N PHE A 8 -21.96 2.39 4.64
CA PHE A 8 -21.03 2.61 3.52
C PHE A 8 -21.64 3.42 2.39
N LEU A 9 -20.78 4.21 1.73
CA LEU A 9 -21.05 4.94 0.52
C LEU A 9 -20.11 4.44 -0.58
N PHE A 10 -20.67 3.77 -1.58
CA PHE A 10 -19.97 3.47 -2.82
C PHE A 10 -20.12 4.62 -3.81
N ALA A 11 -19.00 5.25 -4.17
CA ALA A 11 -18.90 6.32 -5.15
C ALA A 11 -18.35 5.78 -6.48
N ALA A 12 -19.26 5.48 -7.40
CA ALA A 12 -18.92 5.15 -8.77
C ALA A 12 -18.55 6.43 -9.54
N SER A 13 -17.25 6.75 -9.57
CA SER A 13 -16.73 7.85 -10.41
C SER A 13 -17.11 7.66 -11.88
N GLU A 14 -17.50 8.74 -12.56
CA GLU A 14 -17.72 8.73 -14.01
C GLU A 14 -16.44 8.35 -14.77
N PHE A 15 -15.28 8.84 -14.31
CA PHE A 15 -13.96 8.54 -14.85
C PHE A 15 -12.96 8.23 -13.73
N GLY A 16 -12.02 7.32 -14.01
CA GLY A 16 -10.98 6.87 -13.10
C GLY A 16 -11.50 6.00 -11.96
N ASN A 17 -10.67 5.86 -10.92
CA ASN A 17 -10.94 4.92 -9.83
C ASN A 17 -12.25 5.22 -9.10
N HIS A 18 -12.93 4.15 -8.69
CA HIS A 18 -14.10 4.22 -7.82
C HIS A 18 -13.64 4.14 -6.36
N ALA A 19 -14.45 4.63 -5.44
CA ALA A 19 -14.08 4.68 -4.03
C ALA A 19 -15.22 4.17 -3.15
N VAL A 20 -14.84 3.47 -2.08
CA VAL A 20 -15.75 3.09 -1.01
C VAL A 20 -15.41 3.94 0.21
N TYR A 21 -16.42 4.59 0.76
CA TYR A 21 -16.29 5.41 1.96
C TYR A 21 -17.15 4.83 3.08
N GLN A 22 -16.70 5.00 4.32
CA GLN A 22 -17.46 4.76 5.52
C GLN A 22 -17.93 6.08 6.12
N PHE A 23 -19.18 6.14 6.56
CA PHE A 23 -19.70 7.30 7.29
C PHE A 23 -19.12 7.35 8.70
N GLN A 24 -18.41 8.44 9.02
CA GLN A 24 -18.01 8.76 10.40
C GLN A 24 -19.04 9.61 11.13
N ALA A 25 -19.71 10.49 10.40
CA ALA A 25 -20.72 11.40 10.94
C ALA A 25 -21.79 11.71 9.89
N ILE A 26 -22.97 12.15 10.34
CA ILE A 26 -24.12 12.47 9.49
C ILE A 26 -24.12 13.95 9.07
N GLY A 27 -23.20 14.77 9.64
CA GLY A 27 -23.03 16.17 9.25
C GLY A 27 -24.07 17.12 9.86
N THR A 28 -24.53 16.84 11.08
CA THR A 28 -25.43 17.72 11.86
C THR A 28 -24.67 18.66 12.79
N ASP A 29 -23.38 18.85 12.55
CA ASP A 29 -22.53 19.72 13.35
C ASP A 29 -22.93 21.21 13.13
N PRO A 30 -22.72 22.08 14.13
CA PRO A 30 -23.07 23.50 14.02
C PRO A 30 -22.23 24.28 12.99
N ASP A 31 -21.12 23.71 12.49
CA ASP A 31 -20.30 24.26 11.41
C ASP A 31 -20.83 23.92 10.01
N VAL A 32 -21.92 23.15 9.92
CA VAL A 32 -22.57 22.79 8.66
C VAL A 32 -23.77 23.69 8.41
N GLU A 33 -23.66 24.54 7.40
CA GLU A 33 -24.78 25.35 6.93
C GLU A 33 -25.70 24.50 6.05
N SER A 34 -27.01 24.54 6.34
CA SER A 34 -28.05 23.88 5.54
C SER A 34 -29.01 24.91 4.97
N SER A 35 -29.33 24.81 3.68
CA SER A 35 -30.31 25.67 3.02
C SER A 35 -31.43 24.86 2.36
N THR A 36 -32.68 25.22 2.61
CA THR A 36 -33.87 24.57 2.01
C THR A 36 -34.40 25.29 0.78
N THR A 37 -34.08 26.57 0.61
CA THR A 37 -34.47 27.43 -0.52
C THR A 37 -33.42 28.53 -0.70
N SER A 38 -33.38 29.17 -1.87
CA SER A 38 -32.67 30.45 -2.04
C SER A 38 -33.09 31.40 -0.90
N MET A 39 -32.12 31.99 -0.20
CA MET A 39 -32.44 32.91 0.89
C MET A 39 -33.05 34.17 0.27
N GLU A 40 -34.31 34.46 0.60
CA GLU A 40 -34.93 35.75 0.31
C GLU A 40 -34.27 36.78 1.23
N THR A 41 -33.44 37.64 0.64
CA THR A 41 -32.93 38.84 1.30
C THR A 41 -33.74 40.05 0.84
N ASP A 42 -33.59 41.19 1.52
CA ASP A 42 -34.24 42.45 1.13
C ASP A 42 -33.86 42.92 -0.30
N GLU A 43 -32.80 42.34 -0.88
CA GLU A 43 -32.32 42.59 -2.25
C GLU A 43 -32.72 41.49 -3.26
N GLY A 44 -33.57 40.53 -2.86
CA GLY A 44 -34.06 39.43 -3.70
C GLY A 44 -33.43 38.07 -3.36
N PHE A 45 -33.46 37.13 -4.30
CA PHE A 45 -32.92 35.78 -4.09
C PHE A 45 -31.40 35.76 -4.31
N GLN A 46 -30.63 35.58 -3.24
CA GLN A 46 -29.17 35.41 -3.33
C GLN A 46 -28.77 33.92 -3.34
N PRO A 47 -27.74 33.53 -4.13
CA PRO A 47 -27.24 32.17 -4.14
C PRO A 47 -26.53 31.84 -2.82
N VAL A 48 -26.77 30.63 -2.31
CA VAL A 48 -26.09 30.13 -1.13
C VAL A 48 -24.66 29.71 -1.52
N LEU A 49 -23.68 30.26 -0.82
CA LEU A 49 -22.27 29.97 -1.02
C LEU A 49 -21.77 29.07 0.11
N PHE A 50 -20.84 28.17 -0.21
CA PHE A 50 -20.16 27.35 0.79
C PHE A 50 -18.67 27.23 0.44
N LYS A 51 -17.84 26.97 1.45
CA LYS A 51 -16.41 26.78 1.28
C LYS A 51 -16.07 25.28 1.26
N PRO A 52 -15.54 24.73 0.14
CA PRO A 52 -15.09 23.35 0.10
C PRO A 52 -14.02 23.07 1.15
N ARG A 53 -14.08 21.88 1.76
CA ARG A 53 -13.12 21.42 2.77
C ARG A 53 -12.81 19.93 2.58
N GLY A 54 -11.77 19.45 3.26
CA GLY A 54 -11.44 18.03 3.29
C GLY A 54 -12.56 17.18 3.90
N LEU A 55 -12.47 15.86 3.71
CA LEU A 55 -13.46 14.91 4.23
C LEU A 55 -13.45 14.90 5.77
N LYS A 56 -14.60 15.17 6.39
CA LYS A 56 -14.86 15.05 7.84
C LYS A 56 -15.89 13.96 8.15
N ASN A 57 -16.91 13.85 7.31
CA ASN A 57 -18.03 12.93 7.51
C ASN A 57 -17.79 11.55 6.91
N LEU A 58 -16.75 11.41 6.07
CA LEU A 58 -16.44 10.21 5.31
C LEU A 58 -14.97 9.88 5.47
N VAL A 59 -14.66 8.60 5.63
CA VAL A 59 -13.30 8.08 5.47
C VAL A 59 -13.28 7.11 4.30
N ARG A 60 -12.29 7.28 3.42
CA ARG A 60 -12.08 6.35 2.31
C ARG A 60 -11.49 5.06 2.87
N ILE A 61 -12.25 3.98 2.78
CA ILE A 61 -11.82 2.66 3.25
C ILE A 61 -11.18 1.84 2.13
N ASP A 62 -11.64 2.05 0.89
CA ASP A 62 -11.15 1.29 -0.25
C ASP A 62 -11.24 2.11 -1.54
N GLN A 63 -10.45 1.71 -2.52
CA GLN A 63 -10.41 2.29 -3.85
C GLN A 63 -10.31 1.18 -4.89
N MET A 64 -11.34 1.07 -5.73
CA MET A 64 -11.34 0.14 -6.85
C MET A 64 -10.70 0.81 -8.06
N GLU A 65 -9.61 0.20 -8.54
CA GLU A 65 -8.90 0.71 -9.70
C GLU A 65 -9.73 0.60 -10.99
N SER A 66 -9.71 1.65 -11.79
CA SER A 66 -10.34 1.69 -13.10
C SER A 66 -9.43 2.40 -14.09
N LEU A 67 -9.31 1.82 -15.29
CA LEU A 67 -8.56 2.37 -16.41
C LEU A 67 -9.40 3.33 -17.26
N MET A 68 -10.66 3.55 -16.90
CA MET A 68 -11.58 4.34 -17.70
C MET A 68 -11.30 5.85 -17.55
N PRO A 69 -11.25 6.64 -18.64
CA PRO A 69 -11.19 6.24 -20.03
C PRO A 69 -9.74 5.94 -20.43
N ILE A 70 -9.50 4.93 -21.27
CA ILE A 70 -8.19 4.71 -21.87
C ILE A 70 -8.09 5.61 -23.10
N MET A 71 -7.22 6.61 -23.02
CA MET A 71 -6.99 7.58 -24.10
C MET A 71 -5.91 7.11 -25.08
N GLY A 72 -5.02 6.23 -24.63
CA GLY A 72 -3.96 5.67 -25.45
C GLY A 72 -3.32 4.48 -24.76
N MET A 73 -2.80 3.55 -25.56
CA MET A 73 -2.17 2.33 -25.08
C MET A 73 -0.98 1.98 -25.98
N LYS A 74 0.12 1.50 -25.38
CA LYS A 74 1.27 0.97 -26.11
C LYS A 74 1.81 -0.25 -25.40
N VAL A 75 2.02 -1.32 -26.17
CA VAL A 75 2.70 -2.53 -25.69
C VAL A 75 4.17 -2.39 -26.05
N VAL A 76 5.04 -2.33 -25.04
CA VAL A 76 6.49 -2.20 -25.21
C VAL A 76 7.19 -2.82 -24.02
N ASN A 77 8.34 -3.45 -24.26
CA ASN A 77 9.17 -4.02 -23.20
C ASN A 77 10.28 -3.04 -22.81
N LEU A 78 9.96 -2.04 -22.01
CA LEU A 78 10.95 -1.04 -21.56
C LEU A 78 11.81 -1.54 -20.39
N PHE A 79 11.33 -2.57 -19.68
CA PHE A 79 12.03 -3.16 -18.53
C PHE A 79 12.83 -4.43 -18.89
N GLU A 80 12.85 -4.81 -20.17
CA GLU A 80 13.54 -6.02 -20.65
C GLU A 80 13.14 -7.29 -19.89
N GLU A 81 11.89 -7.36 -19.43
CA GLU A 81 11.31 -8.54 -18.77
C GLU A 81 10.95 -9.61 -19.82
N GLU A 82 10.62 -10.83 -19.39
CA GLU A 82 10.20 -11.90 -20.32
C GLU A 82 8.95 -11.53 -21.12
N THR A 83 8.00 -10.84 -20.48
CA THR A 83 6.75 -10.39 -21.11
C THR A 83 6.73 -8.87 -21.25
N PRO A 84 6.24 -8.32 -22.38
CA PRO A 84 6.14 -6.88 -22.57
C PRO A 84 5.07 -6.28 -21.66
N GLN A 85 5.29 -5.03 -21.22
CA GLN A 85 4.31 -4.31 -20.40
C GLN A 85 3.33 -3.51 -21.27
N ILE A 86 2.14 -3.27 -20.74
CA ILE A 86 1.12 -2.45 -21.39
C ILE A 86 1.09 -1.07 -20.71
N PHE A 87 1.54 -0.05 -21.43
CA PHE A 87 1.51 1.33 -20.97
C PHE A 87 0.19 1.97 -21.40
N THR A 88 -0.56 2.53 -20.44
CA THR A 88 -1.89 3.11 -20.68
C THR A 88 -1.96 4.53 -20.18
N LEU A 89 -2.43 5.44 -21.03
CA LEU A 89 -2.83 6.79 -20.63
C LEU A 89 -4.32 6.73 -20.26
N CYS A 90 -4.65 6.94 -18.99
CA CYS A 90 -6.01 6.83 -18.49
C CYS A 90 -6.42 7.96 -17.56
N GLY A 91 -7.72 8.11 -17.34
CA GLY A 91 -8.29 9.14 -16.46
C GLY A 91 -8.64 10.44 -17.20
N ARG A 92 -9.09 11.45 -16.44
CA ARG A 92 -9.57 12.73 -16.97
C ARG A 92 -9.14 13.90 -16.08
N GLY A 93 -8.68 14.98 -16.70
CA GLY A 93 -8.30 16.22 -16.02
C GLY A 93 -7.21 16.00 -14.95
N PRO A 94 -7.38 16.47 -13.71
CA PRO A 94 -6.39 16.29 -12.64
C PRO A 94 -6.29 14.84 -12.13
N ARG A 95 -7.19 13.94 -12.56
CA ARG A 95 -7.17 12.51 -12.21
C ARG A 95 -6.59 11.63 -13.32
N SER A 96 -5.90 12.22 -14.30
CA SER A 96 -5.21 11.47 -15.35
C SER A 96 -3.94 10.80 -14.80
N SER A 97 -3.63 9.60 -15.30
CA SER A 97 -2.47 8.80 -14.90
C SER A 97 -1.91 8.02 -16.09
N LEU A 98 -0.59 7.86 -16.13
CA LEU A 98 0.07 6.82 -16.92
C LEU A 98 0.18 5.57 -16.06
N ARG A 99 -0.43 4.46 -16.48
CA ARG A 99 -0.37 3.19 -15.75
C ARG A 99 0.34 2.12 -16.56
N ILE A 100 1.18 1.36 -15.88
CA ILE A 100 1.94 0.25 -16.45
C ILE A 100 1.27 -1.04 -15.97
N LEU A 101 0.70 -1.80 -16.89
CA LEU A 101 0.12 -3.11 -16.59
C LEU A 101 1.15 -4.17 -16.93
N ARG A 102 1.57 -4.91 -15.91
CA ARG A 102 2.47 -6.06 -16.04
C ARG A 102 1.64 -7.33 -15.84
N PRO A 103 1.58 -8.24 -16.82
CA PRO A 103 0.90 -9.53 -16.65
C PRO A 103 1.50 -10.31 -15.48
N GLY A 104 0.69 -10.68 -14.50
CA GLY A 104 1.18 -11.39 -13.32
C GLY A 104 0.20 -11.33 -12.15
N PHE A 105 0.71 -11.65 -10.97
CA PHE A 105 -0.03 -11.55 -9.72
C PHE A 105 0.18 -10.18 -9.09
N ALA A 106 -0.86 -9.67 -8.43
CA ALA A 106 -0.73 -8.47 -7.61
C ALA A 106 0.18 -8.79 -6.42
N ILE A 107 1.24 -8.00 -6.27
CA ILE A 107 2.17 -8.08 -5.13
C ILE A 107 1.85 -6.90 -4.22
N SER A 108 1.56 -7.17 -2.96
CA SER A 108 1.42 -6.13 -1.93
C SER A 108 2.76 -5.96 -1.23
N GLU A 109 3.38 -4.80 -1.42
CA GLU A 109 4.61 -4.44 -0.74
C GLU A 109 4.30 -4.07 0.71
N LEU A 110 4.77 -4.89 1.65
CA LEU A 110 4.53 -4.69 3.09
C LEU A 110 5.60 -3.80 3.74
N ALA A 111 6.84 -3.87 3.24
CA ALA A 111 7.96 -3.10 3.76
C ALA A 111 9.07 -2.96 2.70
N VAL A 112 9.80 -1.84 2.76
CA VAL A 112 11.00 -1.59 1.96
C VAL A 112 12.10 -1.10 2.88
N SER A 113 13.27 -1.76 2.80
CA SER A 113 14.49 -1.33 3.47
C SER A 113 15.63 -1.31 2.47
N GLN A 114 16.36 -0.20 2.43
CA GLN A 114 17.57 -0.09 1.62
C GLN A 114 18.70 -0.85 2.32
N LEU A 115 19.44 -1.65 1.56
CA LEU A 115 20.58 -2.42 2.05
C LEU A 115 21.89 -1.74 1.64
N PRO A 116 22.97 -1.85 2.45
CA PRO A 116 24.25 -1.17 2.20
C PRO A 116 25.05 -1.74 1.01
N GLY A 117 24.50 -2.71 0.28
CA GLY A 117 25.12 -3.35 -0.88
C GLY A 117 24.13 -4.24 -1.61
N VAL A 118 24.62 -4.94 -2.65
CA VAL A 118 23.83 -5.91 -3.40
C VAL A 118 23.88 -7.25 -2.66
N PRO A 119 22.76 -7.74 -2.09
CA PRO A 119 22.73 -9.04 -1.46
C PRO A 119 22.86 -10.16 -2.50
N SER A 120 23.56 -11.23 -2.15
CA SER A 120 23.67 -12.44 -2.97
C SER A 120 22.56 -13.44 -2.67
N ALA A 121 22.04 -13.45 -1.43
CA ALA A 121 21.00 -14.38 -1.01
C ALA A 121 20.26 -13.87 0.24
N VAL A 122 19.04 -14.36 0.45
CA VAL A 122 18.21 -14.06 1.61
C VAL A 122 17.48 -15.31 2.09
N TRP A 123 17.39 -15.48 3.41
CA TRP A 123 16.65 -16.56 4.07
C TRP A 123 15.81 -16.00 5.22
N THR A 124 14.71 -16.67 5.53
CA THR A 124 13.97 -16.46 6.77
C THR A 124 14.06 -17.73 7.62
N VAL A 125 14.25 -17.57 8.93
CA VAL A 125 14.35 -18.70 9.85
C VAL A 125 13.61 -18.44 11.15
N LYS A 126 12.98 -19.49 11.65
CA LYS A 126 12.36 -19.53 12.98
C LYS A 126 13.42 -19.77 14.03
N LYS A 127 13.17 -19.26 15.25
CA LYS A 127 13.99 -19.61 16.41
C LYS A 127 13.73 -21.05 16.87
N ASN A 128 12.44 -21.45 16.92
CA ASN A 128 12.00 -22.79 17.28
C ASN A 128 11.06 -23.34 16.20
N ILE A 129 11.04 -24.66 15.99
CA ILE A 129 10.13 -25.30 15.02
C ILE A 129 8.65 -25.08 15.34
N ASN A 130 8.32 -24.93 16.63
CA ASN A 130 6.95 -24.70 17.12
C ASN A 130 6.51 -23.23 17.03
N ASN A 131 7.40 -22.30 16.66
CA ASN A 131 7.00 -20.92 16.48
C ASN A 131 6.12 -20.78 15.25
N GLU A 132 5.02 -20.03 15.36
CA GLU A 132 4.15 -19.73 14.22
C GLU A 132 4.88 -18.88 13.17
N PHE A 133 5.63 -17.86 13.63
CA PHE A 133 6.31 -16.88 12.80
C PHE A 133 7.84 -17.06 12.79
N ASP A 134 8.45 -16.58 11.70
CA ASP A 134 9.90 -16.48 11.56
C ASP A 134 10.45 -15.39 12.49
N SER A 135 11.66 -15.60 13.00
CA SER A 135 12.29 -14.72 14.00
C SER A 135 13.47 -13.93 13.43
N TYR A 136 14.04 -14.39 12.31
CA TYR A 136 15.20 -13.77 11.68
C TYR A 136 15.07 -13.74 10.16
N ILE A 137 15.51 -12.63 9.55
CA ILE A 137 15.89 -12.54 8.13
C ILE A 137 17.41 -12.51 8.08
N VAL A 138 18.00 -13.42 7.33
CA VAL A 138 19.45 -13.45 7.09
C VAL A 138 19.72 -13.06 5.65
N VAL A 139 20.55 -12.04 5.47
CA VAL A 139 20.95 -11.49 4.17
C VAL A 139 22.44 -11.69 3.98
N SER A 140 22.85 -12.43 2.96
CA SER A 140 24.26 -12.58 2.62
C SER A 140 24.69 -11.52 1.60
N PHE A 141 25.87 -10.94 1.82
CA PHE A 141 26.62 -10.12 0.88
C PHE A 141 27.89 -10.85 0.46
N ALA A 142 28.65 -10.30 -0.49
CA ALA A 142 29.91 -10.89 -0.94
C ALA A 142 30.95 -11.05 0.19
N ASN A 143 30.96 -10.13 1.17
CA ASN A 143 32.00 -10.04 2.20
C ASN A 143 31.45 -10.17 3.63
N ALA A 144 30.14 -10.29 3.82
CA ALA A 144 29.52 -10.26 5.14
C ALA A 144 28.13 -10.90 5.11
N THR A 145 27.61 -11.20 6.29
CA THR A 145 26.22 -11.62 6.50
C THR A 145 25.56 -10.66 7.48
N LEU A 146 24.39 -10.13 7.12
CA LEU A 146 23.56 -9.28 7.96
C LEU A 146 22.37 -10.10 8.47
N VAL A 147 22.13 -10.05 9.78
CA VAL A 147 20.99 -10.73 10.41
C VAL A 147 20.06 -9.68 11.01
N LEU A 148 18.81 -9.71 10.58
CA LEU A 148 17.75 -8.85 11.06
C LEU A 148 16.79 -9.68 11.91
N SER A 149 16.43 -9.20 13.10
CA SER A 149 15.42 -9.84 13.93
C SER A 149 14.04 -9.29 13.62
N ILE A 150 13.07 -10.20 13.48
CA ILE A 150 11.65 -9.89 13.36
C ILE A 150 10.99 -10.41 14.63
N GLY A 151 10.46 -9.52 15.46
CA GLY A 151 9.85 -9.93 16.74
C GLY A 151 9.49 -8.78 17.67
N GLY A 152 10.08 -7.60 17.46
CA GLY A 152 9.61 -6.34 18.03
C GLY A 152 8.60 -5.62 17.14
N GLU A 153 8.31 -4.37 17.48
CA GLU A 153 7.52 -3.45 16.65
C GLU A 153 8.28 -3.04 15.37
N THR A 154 9.62 -3.12 15.40
CA THR A 154 10.55 -2.74 14.33
C THR A 154 11.47 -3.90 13.96
N VAL A 155 11.96 -3.89 12.71
CA VAL A 155 13.03 -4.78 12.24
C VAL A 155 14.37 -4.16 12.62
N GLU A 156 15.18 -4.87 13.39
CA GLU A 156 16.46 -4.37 13.90
C GLU A 156 17.60 -5.33 13.60
N GLU A 157 18.81 -4.80 13.45
CA GLU A 157 20.02 -5.61 13.28
C GLU A 157 20.32 -6.37 14.57
N ALA A 158 20.34 -7.70 14.47
CA ALA A 158 20.60 -8.58 15.60
C ALA A 158 22.08 -8.51 16.00
N THR A 159 22.43 -7.65 16.95
CA THR A 159 23.81 -7.42 17.38
C THR A 159 24.29 -8.36 18.52
N GLY A 160 23.45 -9.32 18.94
CA GLY A 160 23.50 -9.83 20.31
C GLY A 160 23.67 -11.33 20.55
N GLY A 161 23.99 -12.16 19.56
CA GLY A 161 24.18 -13.59 19.82
C GLY A 161 25.12 -14.20 18.81
N GLY A 162 26.21 -14.82 19.27
CA GLY A 162 27.21 -15.53 18.45
C GLY A 162 26.68 -16.75 17.69
N LEU A 163 25.39 -16.77 17.37
CA LEU A 163 24.69 -17.75 16.57
C LEU A 163 25.04 -17.63 15.08
N PHE A 164 25.40 -16.43 14.61
CA PHE A 164 25.73 -16.17 13.21
C PHE A 164 27.10 -15.50 13.05
N LEU A 165 27.89 -15.99 12.10
CA LEU A 165 29.14 -15.39 11.66
C LEU A 165 28.82 -14.24 10.69
N GLY A 166 28.88 -13.00 11.18
CA GLY A 166 28.61 -11.81 10.35
C GLY A 166 29.76 -11.41 9.42
N ALA A 167 31.00 -11.84 9.71
CA ALA A 167 32.20 -11.42 8.99
C ALA A 167 32.46 -12.17 7.66
N THR A 168 31.64 -13.16 7.33
CA THR A 168 31.78 -13.99 6.13
C THR A 168 30.45 -14.17 5.41
N PRO A 169 30.44 -14.39 4.08
CA PRO A 169 29.22 -14.72 3.35
C PRO A 169 28.62 -16.05 3.82
N SER A 170 27.30 -16.13 3.89
CA SER A 170 26.56 -17.35 4.20
C SER A 170 26.07 -18.01 2.91
N LEU A 171 26.15 -19.35 2.83
CA LEU A 171 25.68 -20.11 1.68
C LEU A 171 24.29 -20.70 1.88
N ALA A 172 23.95 -21.07 3.10
CA ALA A 172 22.63 -21.56 3.47
C ALA A 172 22.40 -21.26 4.95
N VAL A 173 21.16 -20.93 5.31
CA VAL A 173 20.77 -20.81 6.71
C VAL A 173 19.46 -21.56 6.90
N SER A 174 19.41 -22.46 7.87
CA SER A 174 18.22 -23.28 8.13
C SER A 174 18.12 -23.70 9.59
N LEU A 175 16.89 -23.97 10.03
CA LEU A 175 16.62 -24.65 11.29
C LEU A 175 16.68 -26.17 11.07
N ILE A 176 17.58 -26.85 11.77
CA ILE A 176 17.78 -28.31 11.64
C ILE A 176 17.18 -29.08 12.82
N GLY A 177 17.28 -28.52 14.02
CA GLY A 177 16.70 -29.11 15.24
C GLY A 177 15.55 -28.27 15.77
N ASP A 178 15.03 -28.66 16.94
CA ASP A 178 13.91 -27.94 17.57
C ASP A 178 14.24 -26.46 17.82
N ASP A 179 15.50 -26.16 18.18
CA ASP A 179 16.05 -24.82 18.44
C ASP A 179 17.47 -24.64 17.87
N SER A 180 17.85 -25.45 16.88
CA SER A 180 19.23 -25.50 16.36
C SER A 180 19.31 -24.93 14.96
N LEU A 181 19.94 -23.77 14.83
CA LEU A 181 20.19 -23.10 13.57
C LEU A 181 21.55 -23.51 13.00
N MET A 182 21.58 -23.76 11.69
CA MET A 182 22.79 -24.01 10.91
C MET A 182 22.99 -22.86 9.93
N GLN A 183 24.24 -22.39 9.86
CA GLN A 183 24.78 -21.45 8.88
C GLN A 183 25.94 -22.10 8.16
#